data_AF-A0A837KHB8-F1
#
_entry.id   AF-A0A837KHB8-F1
#
_cell.length_a   1.000
_cell.length_b   1.000
_cell.length_c   1.000
_cell.angle_alpha   90.00
_cell.angle_beta   90.00
_cell.angle_gamma   90.00
#
_symmetry.space_group_name_H-M   'P 1'
#
loop_
_entity.id
_entity.type
_entity.pdbx_description
1 polymer ?
#
loop_
_entity_poly.entity_id
_entity_poly.type
_entity_poly.pdbx_seq_one_letter_code
_entity_poly.pdbx_strand_id
1 'polypeptide(L)'
;MKVNDEVKAGNTISSLHTGFIVLSTQVGVGILGYQRVVAKEAGHDAWISVLMAGIVTHVTVWVILKTLKRYPSADLYGIHQEVYGKHLGAFLSLFYTLYFFLSATVILRGYVEVVQTWVFPNLATWVLTAIILFLAWYTILGGIRVIAGYIFFSVSVAIWLIGDLFFPLRFAEWDYLRPVLEANIGQLLKGMIGMSLSTIGFEVLYAVYPFVQDKERLNRGAQFGVLTTNLIYLFVMIVSLVFFSQGQLMRTIWPTLNLKKMVYFPILERFELVAISIWMIIILPNVIMYIWSGVRGLKRTFGWNMRNILYGILPIIFISSLFLVTREEMNTLNDIYGQIGMYLAYAYPYVLYLLVAWRQGTGGAKEESADVSVPK
;
A
#
# COMPACT_ATOMS: atom_id res chain seq x y z
N MET A 1 11.04 23.06 -12.61
CA MET A 1 11.01 21.59 -12.78
C MET A 1 10.21 21.29 -14.04
N LYS A 2 10.66 20.38 -14.92
CA LYS A 2 9.83 19.91 -16.06
C LYS A 2 8.69 19.04 -15.52
N VAL A 3 7.46 19.29 -15.98
CA VAL A 3 6.27 18.51 -15.58
C VAL A 3 6.44 17.05 -15.98
N ASN A 4 6.75 16.80 -17.26
CA ASN A 4 7.04 15.45 -17.76
C ASN A 4 8.46 15.02 -17.36
N ASP A 5 8.60 13.73 -17.01
CA ASP A 5 9.89 13.12 -16.72
C ASP A 5 10.46 12.41 -17.95
N GLU A 6 11.76 12.58 -18.18
CA GLU A 6 12.51 11.95 -19.27
C GLU A 6 13.09 10.62 -18.77
N VAL A 7 12.33 9.54 -18.97
CA VAL A 7 12.74 8.21 -18.54
C VAL A 7 13.53 7.51 -19.66
N LYS A 8 14.78 7.13 -19.39
CA LYS A 8 15.59 6.31 -20.31
C LYS A 8 14.91 4.96 -20.55
N ALA A 9 14.92 4.47 -21.80
CA ALA A 9 14.31 3.19 -22.18
C ALA A 9 14.76 2.01 -21.30
N GLY A 10 16.02 2.00 -20.86
CA GLY A 10 16.58 0.99 -19.96
C GLY A 10 16.06 1.00 -18.51
N ASN A 11 15.20 1.95 -18.12
CA ASN A 11 14.65 2.11 -16.77
C ASN A 11 13.13 2.01 -16.72
N THR A 12 12.52 1.35 -17.69
CA THR A 12 11.06 1.23 -17.81
C THR A 12 10.57 -0.16 -17.42
N ILE A 13 9.29 -0.26 -17.03
CA ILE A 13 8.60 -1.48 -16.62
C ILE A 13 7.32 -1.69 -17.44
N SER A 14 6.83 -2.93 -17.51
CA SER A 14 5.56 -3.23 -18.19
C SER A 14 4.35 -2.98 -17.29
N SER A 15 3.17 -2.83 -17.89
CA SER A 15 1.90 -2.66 -17.17
C SER A 15 1.60 -3.81 -16.22
N LEU A 16 2.01 -5.04 -16.53
CA LEU A 16 1.83 -6.18 -15.62
C LEU A 16 2.62 -5.99 -14.30
N HIS A 17 3.83 -5.43 -14.36
CA HIS A 17 4.61 -5.12 -13.15
C HIS A 17 3.88 -4.14 -12.24
N THR A 18 3.05 -3.24 -12.78
CA THR A 18 2.26 -2.32 -11.96
C THR A 18 1.18 -3.03 -11.15
N GLY A 19 0.60 -4.12 -11.67
CA GLY A 19 -0.31 -4.97 -10.91
C GLY A 19 0.39 -5.65 -9.74
N PHE A 20 1.60 -6.17 -9.97
CA PHE A 20 2.42 -6.75 -8.89
C PHE A 20 2.88 -5.69 -7.87
N ILE A 21 3.19 -4.47 -8.29
CA ILE A 21 3.52 -3.36 -7.39
C ILE A 21 2.33 -3.03 -6.50
N VAL A 22 1.13 -2.88 -7.07
CA VAL A 22 -0.10 -2.61 -6.29
C VAL A 22 -0.37 -3.76 -5.32
N LEU A 23 -0.35 -5.00 -5.79
CA LEU A 23 -0.55 -6.18 -4.93
C LEU A 23 0.46 -6.22 -3.78
N SER A 24 1.74 -6.03 -4.09
CA SER A 24 2.80 -6.06 -3.08
C SER A 24 2.67 -4.93 -2.07
N THR A 25 2.32 -3.71 -2.49
CA THR A 25 2.22 -2.54 -1.60
C THR A 25 0.95 -2.50 -0.76
N GLN A 26 -0.10 -3.21 -1.17
CA GLN A 26 -1.31 -3.41 -0.37
C GLN A 26 -1.13 -4.57 0.61
N VAL A 27 -0.59 -5.71 0.17
CA VAL A 27 -0.35 -6.89 1.03
C VAL A 27 0.90 -6.67 1.87
N GLY A 28 0.72 -6.00 3.02
CA GLY A 28 1.77 -5.71 3.99
C GLY A 28 1.53 -6.35 5.36
N VAL A 29 1.82 -5.61 6.43
CA VAL A 29 1.56 -6.06 7.82
C VAL A 29 0.05 -6.03 8.16
N GLY A 30 -0.74 -5.19 7.48
CA GLY A 30 -2.18 -5.02 7.72
C GLY A 30 -2.99 -6.32 7.60
N ILE A 31 -2.65 -7.17 6.62
CA ILE A 31 -3.28 -8.49 6.42
C ILE A 31 -3.19 -9.41 7.65
N LEU A 32 -2.23 -9.17 8.55
CA LEU A 32 -2.04 -10.00 9.73
C LEU A 32 -3.09 -9.73 10.81
N GLY A 33 -3.72 -8.54 10.81
CA GLY A 33 -4.54 -8.06 11.93
C GLY A 33 -5.87 -7.38 11.58
N TYR A 34 -6.12 -7.04 10.30
CA TYR A 34 -7.30 -6.27 9.91
C TYR A 34 -8.63 -6.96 10.24
N GLN A 35 -8.67 -8.30 10.29
CA GLN A 35 -9.92 -9.03 10.51
C GLN A 35 -10.61 -8.63 11.81
N ARG A 36 -9.80 -8.47 12.87
CA ARG A 36 -10.27 -8.00 14.18
C ARG A 36 -10.86 -6.60 14.08
N VAL A 37 -10.23 -5.69 13.34
CA VAL A 37 -10.65 -4.28 13.24
C VAL A 37 -12.00 -4.19 12.55
N VAL A 38 -12.19 -4.90 11.44
CA VAL A 38 -13.43 -4.86 10.67
C VAL A 38 -14.55 -5.59 11.39
N ALA A 39 -14.28 -6.78 11.93
CA ALA A 39 -15.28 -7.57 12.65
C ALA A 39 -15.72 -6.92 13.97
N LYS A 40 -14.93 -6.03 14.56
CA LYS A 40 -15.35 -5.22 15.71
C LYS A 40 -16.48 -4.26 15.36
N GLU A 41 -16.50 -3.73 14.14
CA GLU A 41 -17.51 -2.78 13.69
C GLU A 41 -18.72 -3.48 13.04
N ALA A 42 -18.46 -4.48 12.19
CA ALA A 42 -19.47 -5.12 11.34
C ALA A 42 -19.84 -6.56 11.75
N GLY A 43 -19.24 -7.10 12.81
CA GLY A 43 -19.56 -8.45 13.30
C GLY A 43 -19.40 -9.53 12.23
N HIS A 44 -20.43 -10.37 12.08
CA HIS A 44 -20.50 -11.44 11.08
C HIS A 44 -20.50 -10.91 9.63
N ASP A 45 -20.97 -9.69 9.40
CA ASP A 45 -21.03 -9.05 8.08
C ASP A 45 -19.73 -8.35 7.66
N ALA A 46 -18.64 -8.54 8.42
CA ALA A 46 -17.35 -7.93 8.13
C ALA A 46 -16.81 -8.23 6.73
N TRP A 47 -17.15 -9.38 6.15
CA TRP A 47 -16.80 -9.71 4.77
C TRP A 47 -17.45 -8.77 3.74
N ILE A 48 -18.64 -8.24 4.04
CA ILE A 48 -19.33 -7.23 3.20
C ILE A 48 -18.56 -5.91 3.24
N SER A 49 -18.11 -5.48 4.43
CA SER A 49 -17.26 -4.30 4.57
C SER A 49 -15.95 -4.42 3.78
N VAL A 50 -15.35 -5.61 3.73
CA VAL A 50 -14.15 -5.88 2.90
C VAL A 50 -14.47 -5.72 1.41
N LEU A 51 -15.59 -6.27 0.93
CA LEU A 51 -16.04 -6.10 -0.45
C LEU A 51 -16.28 -4.63 -0.80
N MET A 52 -16.96 -3.88 0.06
CA MET A 52 -17.20 -2.45 -0.13
C MET A 52 -15.89 -1.66 -0.21
N ALA A 53 -14.92 -1.97 0.65
CA ALA A 53 -13.60 -1.33 0.62
C ALA A 53 -12.88 -1.62 -0.71
N GLY A 54 -12.95 -2.86 -1.19
CA GLY A 54 -12.42 -3.24 -2.50
C GLY A 54 -13.03 -2.45 -3.66
N ILE A 55 -14.35 -2.27 -3.68
CA ILE A 55 -15.05 -1.47 -4.70
C ILE A 55 -14.56 -0.01 -4.67
N VAL A 56 -14.50 0.61 -3.49
CA VAL A 56 -14.00 1.99 -3.33
C VAL A 56 -12.54 2.09 -3.79
N THR A 57 -11.72 1.08 -3.50
CA THR A 57 -10.33 1.01 -3.98
C THR A 57 -10.26 0.96 -5.50
N HIS A 58 -11.05 0.10 -6.15
CA HIS A 58 -11.12 0.00 -7.60
C HIS A 58 -11.48 1.33 -8.27
N VAL A 59 -12.48 2.03 -7.74
CA VAL A 59 -12.91 3.35 -8.22
C VAL A 59 -11.79 4.38 -8.02
N THR A 60 -11.16 4.40 -6.85
CA THR A 60 -10.09 5.36 -6.53
C THR A 60 -8.89 5.16 -7.44
N VAL A 61 -8.46 3.91 -7.67
CA VAL A 61 -7.38 3.60 -8.63
C VAL A 61 -7.76 4.01 -10.05
N TRP A 62 -9.01 3.80 -10.46
CA TRP A 62 -9.47 4.28 -11.76
C TRP A 62 -9.37 5.80 -11.90
N VAL A 63 -9.74 6.55 -10.85
CA VAL A 63 -9.59 8.02 -10.80
C VAL A 63 -8.12 8.45 -10.88
N ILE A 64 -7.23 7.82 -10.10
CA ILE A 64 -5.78 8.08 -10.17
C ILE A 64 -5.27 7.91 -11.59
N LEU A 65 -5.64 6.81 -12.25
CA LEU A 65 -5.19 6.52 -13.61
C LEU A 65 -5.82 7.47 -14.65
N LYS A 66 -7.05 7.93 -14.43
CA LYS A 66 -7.67 8.99 -15.27
C LYS A 66 -6.91 10.30 -15.14
N THR A 67 -6.48 10.69 -13.94
CA THR A 67 -5.62 11.86 -13.72
C THR A 67 -4.29 11.70 -14.45
N LEU A 68 -3.61 10.56 -14.25
CA LEU A 68 -2.30 10.30 -14.85
C LEU A 68 -2.35 10.27 -16.38
N LYS A 69 -3.39 9.70 -16.99
CA LYS A 69 -3.58 9.63 -18.46
C LYS A 69 -3.71 10.99 -19.15
N ARG A 70 -4.01 12.06 -18.40
CA ARG A 70 -4.01 13.43 -18.93
C ARG A 70 -2.61 14.01 -19.12
N TYR A 71 -1.58 13.27 -18.70
CA TYR A 71 -0.20 13.67 -18.79
C TYR A 71 0.62 12.63 -19.57
N PRO A 72 1.48 13.05 -20.52
CA PRO A 72 2.31 12.11 -21.27
C PRO A 72 3.29 11.33 -20.38
N SER A 73 3.92 11.96 -19.39
CA SER A 73 4.93 11.31 -18.53
C SER A 73 5.14 12.03 -17.17
N ALA A 74 4.10 12.63 -16.61
CA ALA A 74 4.18 13.31 -15.32
C ALA A 74 3.96 12.34 -14.15
N ASP A 75 4.75 12.47 -13.10
CA ASP A 75 4.42 11.91 -11.78
C ASP A 75 3.59 12.91 -10.97
N LEU A 76 3.08 12.49 -9.81
CA LEU A 76 2.33 13.36 -8.90
C LEU A 76 3.05 14.67 -8.58
N TYR A 77 4.37 14.63 -8.41
CA TYR A 77 5.17 15.82 -8.14
C TYR A 77 5.16 16.81 -9.32
N GLY A 78 5.26 16.30 -10.55
CA GLY A 78 5.03 17.06 -11.78
C GLY A 78 3.65 17.69 -11.84
N ILE A 79 2.62 16.89 -11.57
CA ILE A 79 1.23 17.33 -11.60
C ILE A 79 0.98 18.41 -10.54
N HIS A 80 1.52 18.27 -9.33
CA HIS A 80 1.40 19.29 -8.29
C HIS A 80 1.98 20.63 -8.72
N GLN A 81 3.18 20.62 -9.31
CA GLN A 81 3.85 21.82 -9.79
C GLN A 81 3.05 22.50 -10.92
N GLU A 82 2.46 21.71 -11.81
CA GLU A 82 1.59 22.25 -12.84
C GLU A 82 0.32 22.86 -12.24
N VAL A 83 -0.46 22.06 -11.49
CA VAL A 83 -1.81 22.41 -11.01
C VAL A 83 -1.80 23.53 -9.98
N TYR A 84 -0.87 23.50 -9.01
CA TYR A 84 -0.84 24.45 -7.90
C TYR A 84 0.28 25.50 -8.00
N GLY A 85 1.11 25.41 -9.04
CA GLY A 85 2.28 26.28 -9.19
C GLY A 85 3.44 25.89 -8.27
N LYS A 86 4.50 26.71 -8.30
CA LYS A 86 5.81 26.34 -7.72
C LYS A 86 5.79 26.10 -6.22
N HIS A 87 5.21 27.04 -5.46
CA HIS A 87 5.28 27.05 -4.00
C HIS A 87 4.30 26.06 -3.38
N LEU A 88 3.01 26.19 -3.70
CA LEU A 88 1.97 25.30 -3.18
C LEU A 88 2.14 23.87 -3.70
N GLY A 89 2.55 23.71 -4.96
CA GLY A 89 2.88 22.39 -5.52
C GLY A 89 4.07 21.73 -4.82
N ALA A 90 5.09 22.49 -4.40
CA ALA A 90 6.20 21.95 -3.61
C ALA A 90 5.76 21.54 -2.21
N PHE A 91 4.92 22.34 -1.56
CA PHE A 91 4.36 22.03 -0.25
C PHE A 91 3.54 20.73 -0.26
N LEU A 92 2.60 20.58 -1.20
CA LEU A 92 1.80 19.35 -1.34
C LEU A 92 2.64 18.13 -1.72
N SER A 93 3.67 18.33 -2.55
CA SER A 93 4.64 17.29 -2.90
C SER A 93 5.43 16.82 -1.69
N LEU A 94 5.84 17.74 -0.82
CA LEU A 94 6.52 17.42 0.43
C LEU A 94 5.60 16.64 1.38
N PHE A 95 4.33 17.02 1.48
CA PHE A 95 3.37 16.31 2.32
C PHE A 95 3.18 14.85 1.90
N TYR A 96 3.01 14.60 0.59
CA TYR A 96 2.93 13.24 0.05
C TYR A 96 4.24 12.44 0.23
N THR A 97 5.37 13.14 0.17
CA THR A 97 6.70 12.55 0.39
C THR A 97 6.90 12.11 1.83
N LEU A 98 6.51 12.95 2.79
CA LEU A 98 6.54 12.61 4.22
C LEU A 98 5.60 11.44 4.53
N TYR A 99 4.41 11.43 3.92
CA TYR A 99 3.48 10.30 4.01
C TYR A 99 4.09 8.98 3.55
N PHE A 100 4.83 8.97 2.43
CA PHE A 100 5.53 7.76 1.99
C PHE A 100 6.62 7.31 2.97
N PHE A 101 7.40 8.22 3.56
CA PHE A 101 8.39 7.84 4.58
C PHE A 101 7.75 7.35 5.88
N LEU A 102 6.61 7.94 6.28
CA LEU A 102 5.80 7.44 7.39
C LEU A 102 5.31 6.01 7.11
N SER A 103 4.77 5.76 5.92
CA SER A 103 4.31 4.43 5.47
C SER A 103 5.42 3.38 5.59
N ALA A 104 6.62 3.70 5.09
CA ALA A 104 7.78 2.82 5.20
C ALA A 104 8.15 2.51 6.66
N THR A 105 8.10 3.52 7.54
CA THR A 105 8.42 3.38 8.97
C THR A 105 7.40 2.49 9.68
N VAL A 106 6.10 2.71 9.43
CA VAL A 106 5.00 1.92 10.01
C VAL A 106 5.12 0.45 9.61
N ILE A 107 5.33 0.18 8.32
CA ILE A 107 5.43 -1.19 7.79
C ILE A 107 6.67 -1.89 8.33
N LEU A 108 7.83 -1.21 8.33
CA LEU A 108 9.06 -1.75 8.89
C LEU A 108 8.86 -2.09 10.37
N ARG A 109 8.37 -1.14 11.17
CA ARG A 109 8.26 -1.34 12.61
C ARG A 109 7.20 -2.39 12.97
N GLY A 110 6.08 -2.42 12.26
CA GLY A 110 5.05 -3.44 12.42
C GLY A 110 5.58 -4.86 12.14
N TYR A 111 6.46 -5.02 11.17
CA TYR A 111 7.10 -6.32 10.94
C TYR A 111 8.13 -6.67 12.03
N VAL A 112 8.95 -5.72 12.46
CA VAL A 112 9.89 -5.93 13.59
C VAL A 112 9.13 -6.36 14.86
N GLU A 113 7.98 -5.75 15.13
CA GLU A 113 7.12 -6.11 16.25
C GLU A 113 6.59 -7.55 16.15
N VAL A 114 6.16 -7.98 14.96
CA VAL A 114 5.73 -9.37 14.72
C VAL A 114 6.88 -10.34 14.99
N VAL A 115 8.08 -10.06 14.47
CA VAL A 115 9.24 -10.95 14.69
C VAL A 115 9.62 -11.02 16.16
N GLN A 116 9.63 -9.89 16.87
CA GLN A 116 9.90 -9.86 18.31
C GLN A 116 8.84 -10.64 19.09
N THR A 117 7.56 -10.48 18.76
CA THR A 117 6.50 -11.14 19.52
C THR A 117 6.47 -12.66 19.32
N TRP A 118 6.79 -13.14 18.12
CA TRP A 118 6.54 -14.54 17.73
C TRP A 118 7.79 -15.40 17.59
N VAL A 119 8.93 -14.79 17.24
CA VAL A 119 10.15 -15.52 16.87
C VAL A 119 11.28 -15.21 17.85
N PHE A 120 11.63 -13.93 18.02
CA PHE A 120 12.79 -13.51 18.82
C PHE A 120 12.45 -12.38 19.81
N PRO A 121 11.83 -12.69 20.97
CA PRO A 121 11.41 -11.69 21.98
C PRO A 121 12.51 -10.78 22.50
N ASN A 122 13.73 -11.29 22.57
CA ASN A 122 14.88 -10.55 23.10
C ASN A 122 15.72 -9.85 22.02
N LEU A 123 15.31 -9.92 20.75
CA LEU A 123 16.05 -9.31 19.66
C LEU A 123 15.89 -7.79 19.69
N ALA A 124 16.99 -7.07 19.74
CA ALA A 124 16.96 -5.61 19.76
C ALA A 124 16.40 -5.06 18.43
N THR A 125 15.48 -4.09 18.53
CA THR A 125 14.77 -3.48 17.40
C THR A 125 15.71 -2.98 16.30
N TRP A 126 16.88 -2.47 16.69
CA TRP A 126 17.87 -1.92 15.76
C TRP A 126 18.44 -2.96 14.80
N VAL A 127 18.52 -4.24 15.18
CA VAL A 127 19.14 -5.29 14.37
C VAL A 127 18.33 -5.54 13.10
N LEU A 128 17.04 -5.85 13.24
CA LEU A 128 16.16 -6.09 12.09
C LEU A 128 15.95 -4.82 11.27
N THR A 129 15.83 -3.67 11.94
CA THR A 129 15.69 -2.38 11.26
C THR A 129 16.90 -2.11 10.38
N ALA A 130 18.13 -2.30 10.88
CA ALA A 130 19.35 -2.11 10.10
C ALA A 130 19.41 -3.04 8.89
N ILE A 131 19.06 -4.32 9.06
CA ILE A 131 19.06 -5.30 7.96
C ILE A 131 18.06 -4.89 6.87
N ILE A 132 16.82 -4.57 7.24
CA ILE A 132 15.76 -4.19 6.28
C ILE A 132 16.14 -2.91 5.54
N LEU A 133 16.65 -1.89 6.24
CA LEU A 133 17.05 -0.63 5.62
C LEU A 133 18.31 -0.78 4.76
N PHE A 134 19.24 -1.65 5.12
CA PHE A 134 20.41 -1.95 4.29
C PHE A 134 20.00 -2.64 2.98
N LEU A 135 19.12 -3.63 3.05
CA LEU A 135 18.59 -4.28 1.84
C LEU A 135 17.79 -3.27 1.00
N ALA A 136 16.96 -2.44 1.64
CA ALA A 136 16.22 -1.41 0.93
C ALA A 136 17.15 -0.40 0.24
N TRP A 137 18.21 0.04 0.91
CA TRP A 137 19.25 0.89 0.33
C TRP A 137 19.85 0.27 -0.93
N TYR A 138 20.29 -0.98 -0.84
CA TYR A 138 20.91 -1.70 -1.95
C TYR A 138 19.96 -1.85 -3.14
N THR A 139 18.71 -2.27 -2.91
CA THR A 139 17.72 -2.45 -3.98
C THR A 139 17.33 -1.12 -4.64
N ILE A 140 17.17 -0.05 -3.85
CA ILE A 140 16.81 1.28 -4.35
C ILE A 140 17.91 1.85 -5.27
N LEU A 141 19.19 1.62 -4.95
CA LEU A 141 20.30 2.02 -5.80
C LEU A 141 20.33 1.28 -7.14
N GLY A 142 19.79 0.05 -7.19
CA GLY A 142 19.59 -0.72 -8.43
C GLY A 142 18.53 -0.14 -9.36
N GLY A 143 17.67 0.77 -8.88
CA GLY A 143 16.64 1.44 -9.66
C GLY A 143 15.35 0.63 -9.86
N ILE A 144 14.37 1.24 -10.53
CA ILE A 144 12.98 0.73 -10.57
C ILE A 144 12.86 -0.67 -11.19
N ARG A 145 13.72 -1.05 -12.14
CA ARG A 145 13.70 -2.40 -12.73
C ARG A 145 14.10 -3.47 -11.73
N VAL A 146 15.11 -3.21 -10.90
CA VAL A 146 15.54 -4.14 -9.85
C VAL A 146 14.44 -4.25 -8.79
N ILE A 147 13.82 -3.13 -8.43
CA ILE A 147 12.67 -3.11 -7.51
C ILE A 147 11.50 -3.93 -8.07
N ALA A 148 11.11 -3.71 -9.32
CA ALA A 148 10.01 -4.43 -9.96
C ALA A 148 10.31 -5.94 -10.11
N GLY A 149 11.55 -6.31 -10.42
CA GLY A 149 11.98 -7.71 -10.45
C GLY A 149 11.93 -8.37 -9.07
N TYR A 150 12.35 -7.66 -8.02
CA TYR A 150 12.24 -8.15 -6.64
C TYR A 150 10.79 -8.29 -6.18
N ILE A 151 9.91 -7.36 -6.55
CA ILE A 151 8.47 -7.45 -6.30
C ILE A 151 7.87 -8.68 -6.99
N PHE A 152 8.19 -8.90 -8.27
CA PHE A 152 7.73 -10.07 -8.99
C PHE A 152 8.19 -11.38 -8.33
N PHE A 153 9.46 -11.47 -7.96
CA PHE A 153 10.01 -12.59 -7.20
C PHE A 153 9.28 -12.80 -5.87
N SER A 154 9.10 -11.72 -5.11
CA SER A 154 8.44 -11.73 -3.81
C SER A 154 7.00 -12.26 -3.89
N VAL A 155 6.20 -11.74 -4.81
CA VAL A 155 4.81 -12.20 -5.01
C VAL A 155 4.78 -13.66 -5.45
N SER A 156 5.69 -14.06 -6.35
CA SER A 156 5.79 -15.44 -6.82
C SER A 156 6.11 -16.43 -5.70
N VAL A 157 7.01 -16.04 -4.79
CA VAL A 157 7.34 -16.83 -3.60
C VAL A 157 6.21 -16.79 -2.57
N ALA A 158 5.40 -15.73 -2.52
CA ALA A 158 4.32 -15.59 -1.54
C ALA A 158 3.04 -16.35 -1.91
N ILE A 159 2.83 -16.70 -3.17
CA ILE A 159 1.54 -17.20 -3.66
C ILE A 159 1.06 -18.48 -2.94
N TRP A 160 1.99 -19.35 -2.53
CA TRP A 160 1.65 -20.59 -1.84
C TRP A 160 1.14 -20.36 -0.40
N LEU A 161 1.45 -19.21 0.21
CA LEU A 161 0.97 -18.84 1.55
C LEU A 161 -0.54 -18.60 1.60
N ILE A 162 -1.21 -18.49 0.44
CA ILE A 162 -2.67 -18.48 0.37
C ILE A 162 -3.21 -19.90 0.56
N GLY A 163 -2.49 -20.91 0.07
CA GLY A 163 -2.89 -22.32 0.13
C GLY A 163 -2.86 -22.91 1.54
N ASP A 164 -2.06 -22.37 2.45
CA ASP A 164 -2.03 -22.86 3.83
C ASP A 164 -3.31 -22.50 4.62
N LEU A 165 -4.10 -21.53 4.16
CA LEU A 165 -5.38 -21.14 4.78
C LEU A 165 -6.47 -22.20 4.59
N PHE A 166 -6.25 -23.21 3.73
CA PHE A 166 -7.12 -24.37 3.63
C PHE A 166 -7.03 -25.30 4.85
N PHE A 167 -5.94 -25.25 5.64
CA PHE A 167 -5.81 -26.08 6.84
C PHE A 167 -6.80 -25.68 7.95
N PRO A 168 -6.90 -24.39 8.36
CA PRO A 168 -7.91 -23.93 9.30
C PRO A 168 -9.35 -24.26 8.90
N LEU A 169 -9.65 -24.31 7.59
CA LEU A 169 -11.00 -24.60 7.11
C LEU A 169 -11.52 -26.00 7.50
N ARG A 170 -10.64 -26.91 7.93
CA ARG A 170 -11.05 -28.20 8.51
C ARG A 170 -11.77 -28.06 9.85
N PHE A 171 -11.57 -26.93 10.52
CA PHE A 171 -12.19 -26.57 11.79
C PHE A 171 -13.20 -25.43 11.63
N ALA A 172 -13.69 -25.21 10.40
CA ALA A 172 -14.62 -24.12 10.10
C ALA A 172 -16.03 -24.43 10.62
N GLU A 173 -16.57 -23.51 11.40
CA GLU A 173 -17.97 -23.45 11.79
C GLU A 173 -18.70 -22.47 10.88
N TRP A 174 -19.29 -22.97 9.80
CA TRP A 174 -19.94 -22.14 8.78
C TRP A 174 -21.16 -21.38 9.30
N ASP A 175 -21.76 -21.85 10.39
CA ASP A 175 -22.85 -21.14 11.08
C ASP A 175 -22.39 -19.81 11.68
N TYR A 176 -21.08 -19.60 11.90
CA TYR A 176 -20.53 -18.29 12.32
C TYR A 176 -20.61 -17.22 11.22
N LEU A 177 -21.00 -17.54 9.99
CA LEU A 177 -21.35 -16.53 8.98
C LEU A 177 -22.80 -16.06 9.07
N ARG A 178 -23.60 -16.66 9.97
CA ARG A 178 -25.01 -16.32 10.17
C ARG A 178 -25.20 -15.58 11.50
N PRO A 179 -26.22 -14.71 11.60
CA PRO A 179 -27.08 -14.23 10.50
C PRO A 179 -26.33 -13.30 9.54
N VAL A 180 -26.84 -13.18 8.31
CA VAL A 180 -26.29 -12.29 7.27
C VAL A 180 -27.15 -11.03 7.20
N LEU A 181 -26.52 -9.86 7.04
CA LEU A 181 -27.13 -8.52 7.04
C LEU A 181 -27.75 -8.11 8.39
N GLU A 182 -27.10 -8.49 9.49
CA GLU A 182 -27.42 -7.99 10.83
C GLU A 182 -26.83 -6.59 11.05
N ALA A 183 -25.63 -6.33 10.52
CA ALA A 183 -24.98 -5.05 10.63
C ALA A 183 -25.73 -3.97 9.83
N ASN A 184 -26.02 -2.84 10.47
CA ASN A 184 -26.59 -1.71 9.76
C ASN A 184 -25.56 -1.05 8.82
N ILE A 185 -26.05 -0.22 7.90
CA ILE A 185 -25.20 0.45 6.90
C ILE A 185 -24.08 1.26 7.57
N GLY A 186 -24.34 1.91 8.71
CA GLY A 186 -23.33 2.67 9.44
C GLY A 186 -22.18 1.80 9.97
N GLN A 187 -22.49 0.62 10.49
CA GLN A 187 -21.50 -0.37 10.93
C GLN A 187 -20.69 -0.92 9.77
N LEU A 188 -21.34 -1.23 8.64
CA LEU A 188 -20.67 -1.67 7.43
C LEU A 188 -19.69 -0.62 6.90
N LEU A 189 -20.09 0.67 6.91
CA LEU A 189 -19.24 1.78 6.52
C LEU A 189 -18.05 1.98 7.46
N LYS A 190 -18.25 1.84 8.78
CA LYS A 190 -17.14 1.89 9.76
C LYS A 190 -16.16 0.74 9.54
N GLY A 191 -16.66 -0.47 9.30
CA GLY A 191 -15.82 -1.63 8.95
C GLY A 191 -15.03 -1.40 7.65
N MET A 192 -15.67 -0.80 6.65
CA MET A 192 -15.02 -0.40 5.39
C MET A 192 -13.93 0.65 5.62
N ILE A 193 -14.17 1.65 6.46
CA ILE A 193 -13.13 2.63 6.84
C ILE A 193 -12.00 1.94 7.60
N GLY A 194 -12.29 0.96 8.46
CA GLY A 194 -11.29 0.12 9.13
C GLY A 194 -10.37 -0.65 8.17
N MET A 195 -10.82 -0.91 6.94
CA MET A 195 -9.99 -1.53 5.89
C MET A 195 -9.00 -0.57 5.22
N SER A 196 -9.17 0.75 5.38
CA SER A 196 -8.34 1.76 4.71
C SER A 196 -6.84 1.49 4.89
N LEU A 197 -6.38 1.30 6.13
CA LEU A 197 -4.97 1.03 6.44
C LEU A 197 -4.40 -0.20 5.70
N SER A 198 -5.22 -1.23 5.47
CA SER A 198 -4.77 -2.46 4.82
C SER A 198 -4.86 -2.40 3.30
N THR A 199 -5.69 -1.50 2.75
CA THR A 199 -5.96 -1.38 1.31
C THR A 199 -5.19 -0.23 0.65
N ILE A 200 -4.61 0.67 1.45
CA ILE A 200 -3.64 1.67 1.02
C ILE A 200 -2.41 1.00 0.38
N GLY A 201 -1.78 1.70 -0.55
CA GLY A 201 -0.56 1.30 -1.25
C GLY A 201 -0.66 1.47 -2.76
N PHE A 202 -1.89 1.47 -3.30
CA PHE A 202 -2.11 1.72 -4.73
C PHE A 202 -1.68 3.12 -5.18
N GLU A 203 -1.58 4.09 -4.27
CA GLU A 203 -1.16 5.45 -4.59
C GLU A 203 0.30 5.56 -5.05
N VAL A 204 1.13 4.53 -4.83
CA VAL A 204 2.48 4.47 -5.43
C VAL A 204 2.45 4.53 -6.96
N LEU A 205 1.31 4.22 -7.60
CA LEU A 205 1.10 4.40 -9.03
C LEU A 205 1.40 5.83 -9.50
N TYR A 206 1.17 6.83 -8.65
CA TYR A 206 1.51 8.23 -8.93
C TYR A 206 3.01 8.46 -9.15
N ALA A 207 3.86 7.72 -8.44
CA ALA A 207 5.32 7.81 -8.56
C ALA A 207 5.85 6.93 -9.70
N VAL A 208 5.20 5.77 -9.93
CA VAL A 208 5.62 4.76 -10.90
C VAL A 208 5.19 5.10 -12.34
N TYR A 209 4.11 5.86 -12.53
CA TYR A 209 3.51 6.12 -13.85
C TYR A 209 4.48 6.51 -14.97
N PRO A 210 5.47 7.40 -14.76
CA PRO A 210 6.40 7.78 -15.83
C PRO A 210 7.24 6.62 -16.36
N PHE A 211 7.43 5.56 -15.58
CA PHE A 211 8.27 4.42 -15.92
C PHE A 211 7.54 3.31 -16.69
N VAL A 212 6.23 3.42 -16.88
CA VAL A 212 5.43 2.39 -17.55
C VAL A 212 5.51 2.57 -19.07
N GLN A 213 5.92 1.52 -19.79
CA GLN A 213 6.02 1.55 -21.25
C GLN A 213 4.64 1.54 -21.92
N ASP A 214 3.81 0.54 -21.59
CA ASP A 214 2.53 0.26 -22.22
C ASP A 214 1.35 0.87 -21.43
N LYS A 215 1.29 2.21 -21.45
CA LYS A 215 0.32 3.01 -20.68
C LYS A 215 -1.14 2.72 -21.02
N GLU A 216 -1.41 2.21 -22.22
CA GLU A 216 -2.75 1.76 -22.63
C GLU A 216 -3.28 0.62 -21.75
N ARG A 217 -2.39 -0.32 -21.40
CA ARG A 217 -2.70 -1.51 -20.60
C ARG A 217 -2.56 -1.29 -19.10
N LEU A 218 -2.00 -0.15 -18.68
CA LEU A 218 -1.78 0.20 -17.27
C LEU A 218 -3.03 0.02 -16.41
N ASN A 219 -4.21 0.45 -16.88
CA ASN A 219 -5.45 0.28 -16.11
C ASN A 219 -5.79 -1.19 -15.89
N ARG A 220 -5.57 -2.06 -16.87
CA ARG A 220 -5.82 -3.49 -16.69
C ARG A 220 -4.85 -4.09 -15.67
N GLY A 221 -3.56 -3.74 -15.76
CA GLY A 221 -2.54 -4.21 -14.83
C GLY A 221 -2.81 -3.78 -13.39
N ALA A 222 -3.03 -2.48 -13.15
CA ALA A 222 -3.31 -1.96 -11.82
C ALA A 222 -4.60 -2.52 -11.21
N GLN A 223 -5.70 -2.59 -11.98
CA GLN A 223 -6.97 -3.12 -11.51
C GLN A 223 -6.89 -4.63 -11.21
N PHE A 224 -6.08 -5.38 -11.96
CA PHE A 224 -5.78 -6.78 -11.65
C PHE A 224 -5.07 -6.92 -10.29
N GLY A 225 -4.13 -6.02 -10.00
CA GLY A 225 -3.47 -5.96 -8.68
C GLY A 225 -4.48 -5.74 -7.55
N VAL A 226 -5.34 -4.72 -7.68
CA VAL A 226 -6.39 -4.42 -6.68
C VAL A 226 -7.35 -5.59 -6.50
N LEU A 227 -7.80 -6.20 -7.61
CA LEU A 227 -8.72 -7.34 -7.57
C LEU A 227 -8.09 -8.51 -6.81
N THR A 228 -6.82 -8.81 -7.11
CA THR A 228 -6.09 -9.90 -6.46
C THR A 228 -5.95 -9.66 -4.96
N THR A 229 -5.54 -8.45 -4.54
CA THR A 229 -5.47 -8.08 -3.11
C THR A 229 -6.83 -8.23 -2.44
N ASN A 230 -7.90 -7.71 -3.06
CA ASN A 230 -9.24 -7.75 -2.49
C ASN A 230 -9.75 -9.19 -2.33
N LEU A 231 -9.49 -10.07 -3.29
CA LEU A 231 -9.83 -11.49 -3.19
C LEU A 231 -9.04 -12.18 -2.07
N ILE A 232 -7.75 -11.87 -1.91
CA ILE A 232 -6.92 -12.40 -0.81
C ILE A 232 -7.49 -11.96 0.54
N TYR A 233 -7.82 -10.68 0.69
CA TYR A 233 -8.42 -10.17 1.93
C TYR A 233 -9.80 -10.78 2.17
N LEU A 234 -10.67 -10.82 1.17
CA LEU A 234 -11.97 -11.46 1.34
C LEU A 234 -11.83 -12.91 1.81
N PHE A 235 -10.93 -13.67 1.18
CA PHE A 235 -10.69 -15.06 1.56
C PHE A 235 -10.17 -15.19 3.00
N VAL A 236 -9.16 -14.39 3.37
CA VAL A 236 -8.61 -14.37 4.73
C VAL A 236 -9.68 -13.97 5.76
N MET A 237 -10.55 -13.02 5.44
CA MET A 237 -11.65 -12.60 6.29
C MET A 237 -12.65 -13.74 6.51
N ILE A 238 -13.11 -14.39 5.43
CA ILE A 238 -14.04 -15.52 5.53
C ILE A 238 -13.45 -16.64 6.37
N VAL A 239 -12.20 -17.04 6.11
CA VAL A 239 -11.51 -18.08 6.89
C VAL A 239 -11.45 -17.68 8.38
N SER A 240 -11.20 -16.41 8.68
CA SER A 240 -11.15 -15.92 10.05
C SER A 240 -12.52 -15.96 10.74
N LEU A 241 -13.60 -15.58 10.05
CA LEU A 241 -14.96 -15.59 10.61
C LEU A 241 -15.49 -17.00 10.88
N VAL A 242 -15.20 -17.97 9.99
CA VAL A 242 -15.64 -19.36 10.20
C VAL A 242 -14.77 -20.11 11.20
N PHE A 243 -13.52 -19.70 11.41
CA PHE A 243 -12.61 -20.37 12.33
C PHE A 243 -12.72 -19.84 13.77
N PHE A 244 -12.76 -18.52 13.94
CA PHE A 244 -12.82 -17.90 15.27
C PHE A 244 -14.26 -17.62 15.67
N SER A 245 -14.63 -17.94 16.91
CA SER A 245 -15.82 -17.32 17.51
C SER A 245 -15.62 -15.79 17.61
N GLN A 246 -16.71 -15.02 17.58
CA GLN A 246 -16.64 -13.55 17.58
C GLN A 246 -15.78 -13.01 18.76
N GLY A 247 -15.99 -13.54 19.97
CA GLY A 247 -15.22 -13.15 21.15
C GLY A 247 -13.72 -13.48 21.06
N GLN A 248 -13.36 -14.61 20.42
CA GLN A 248 -11.96 -14.97 20.19
C GLN A 248 -11.32 -14.04 19.14
N LEU A 249 -12.00 -13.75 18.04
CA LEU A 249 -11.49 -12.87 16.98
C LEU A 249 -11.20 -11.47 17.54
N MET A 250 -12.09 -10.92 18.38
CA MET A 250 -11.88 -9.60 19.01
C MET A 250 -10.65 -9.51 19.90
N ARG A 251 -10.23 -10.62 20.51
CA ARG A 251 -9.08 -10.68 21.42
C ARG A 251 -7.78 -11.07 20.70
N THR A 252 -7.86 -11.46 19.43
CA THR A 252 -6.72 -11.98 18.68
C THR A 252 -6.06 -10.86 17.88
N ILE A 253 -4.87 -10.43 18.30
CA ILE A 253 -4.16 -9.30 17.68
C ILE A 253 -3.75 -9.60 16.23
N TRP A 254 -3.24 -10.81 15.98
CA TRP A 254 -2.85 -11.28 14.65
C TRP A 254 -3.62 -12.56 14.28
N PRO A 255 -4.88 -12.46 13.83
CA PRO A 255 -5.70 -13.62 13.48
C PRO A 255 -5.04 -14.47 12.40
N THR A 256 -4.47 -13.85 11.37
CA THR A 256 -3.80 -14.57 10.27
C THR A 256 -2.65 -15.44 10.77
N LEU A 257 -1.82 -14.95 11.69
CA LEU A 257 -0.72 -15.75 12.26
C LEU A 257 -1.24 -16.89 13.15
N ASN A 258 -2.35 -16.67 13.87
CA ASN A 258 -2.95 -17.73 14.68
C ASN A 258 -3.56 -18.84 13.82
N LEU A 259 -4.13 -18.50 12.66
CA LEU A 259 -4.60 -19.50 11.69
C LEU A 259 -3.45 -20.40 11.21
N LYS A 260 -2.24 -19.85 11.00
CA LYS A 260 -1.07 -20.63 10.57
C LYS A 260 -0.66 -21.73 11.57
N LYS A 261 -1.06 -21.64 12.85
CA LYS A 261 -0.81 -22.69 13.85
C LYS A 261 -1.55 -24.00 13.55
N MET A 262 -2.61 -23.95 12.73
CA MET A 262 -3.38 -25.14 12.34
C MET A 262 -2.69 -25.93 11.21
N VAL A 263 -1.63 -25.37 10.62
CA VAL A 263 -0.86 -26.04 9.58
C VAL A 263 0.09 -27.03 10.24
N TYR A 264 -0.22 -28.31 10.07
CA TYR A 264 0.56 -29.40 10.66
C TYR A 264 1.31 -30.18 9.58
N PHE A 265 2.64 -30.22 9.70
CA PHE A 265 3.50 -31.11 8.93
C PHE A 265 4.30 -32.00 9.90
N PRO A 266 4.47 -33.31 9.63
CA PRO A 266 5.17 -34.21 10.55
C PRO A 266 6.61 -33.81 10.92
N ILE A 267 7.27 -33.04 10.05
CA ILE A 267 8.66 -32.57 10.25
C ILE A 267 8.69 -31.12 10.79
N LEU A 268 7.56 -30.40 10.74
CA LEU A 268 7.51 -28.96 10.92
C LEU A 268 6.32 -28.57 11.80
N GLU A 269 6.52 -28.66 13.11
CA GLU A 269 5.49 -28.41 14.13
C GLU A 269 5.19 -26.92 14.33
N ARG A 270 6.15 -26.03 14.07
CA ARG A 270 6.02 -24.57 14.23
C ARG A 270 6.01 -23.84 12.90
N PHE A 271 5.06 -24.21 12.04
CA PHE A 271 4.93 -23.65 10.70
C PHE A 271 4.76 -22.13 10.69
N GLU A 272 4.15 -21.54 11.73
CA GLU A 272 4.00 -20.09 11.86
C GLU A 272 5.33 -19.34 11.86
N LEU A 273 6.41 -19.96 12.39
CA LEU A 273 7.75 -19.36 12.37
C LEU A 273 8.33 -19.27 10.95
N VAL A 274 8.10 -20.30 10.15
CA VAL A 274 8.54 -20.35 8.75
C VAL A 274 7.75 -19.32 7.94
N ALA A 275 6.43 -19.25 8.16
CA ALA A 275 5.58 -18.25 7.53
C ALA A 275 6.05 -16.82 7.84
N ILE A 276 6.35 -16.50 9.11
CA ILE A 276 6.87 -15.17 9.50
C ILE A 276 8.23 -14.88 8.84
N SER A 277 9.13 -15.87 8.82
CA SER A 277 10.46 -15.69 8.21
C SER A 277 10.38 -15.42 6.71
N ILE A 278 9.50 -16.12 5.99
CA ILE A 278 9.25 -15.90 4.56
C ILE A 278 8.49 -14.58 4.33
N TRP A 279 7.68 -14.15 5.30
CA TRP A 279 6.96 -12.87 5.24
C TRP A 279 7.89 -11.67 5.10
N MET A 280 9.15 -11.76 5.53
CA MET A 280 10.16 -10.74 5.27
C MET A 280 10.28 -10.40 3.77
N ILE A 281 10.20 -11.42 2.92
CA ILE A 281 10.29 -11.29 1.46
C ILE A 281 9.09 -10.47 0.92
N ILE A 282 7.94 -10.49 1.59
CA ILE A 282 6.72 -9.76 1.22
C ILE A 282 6.75 -8.32 1.76
N ILE A 283 7.30 -8.13 2.95
CA ILE A 283 7.40 -6.81 3.59
C ILE A 283 8.49 -5.95 2.97
N LEU A 284 9.64 -6.53 2.60
CA LEU A 284 10.75 -5.74 2.09
C LEU A 284 10.39 -4.90 0.83
N PRO A 285 9.68 -5.43 -0.20
CA PRO A 285 9.28 -4.62 -1.34
C PRO A 285 8.31 -3.49 -0.99
N ASN A 286 7.45 -3.64 0.03
CA ASN A 286 6.62 -2.54 0.54
C ASN A 286 7.49 -1.38 0.99
N VAL A 287 8.41 -1.66 1.92
CA VAL A 287 9.33 -0.66 2.50
C VAL A 287 10.14 0.01 1.39
N ILE A 288 10.67 -0.78 0.45
CA ILE A 288 11.42 -0.28 -0.71
C ILE A 288 10.58 0.67 -1.56
N MET A 289 9.35 0.30 -1.92
CA MET A 289 8.49 1.10 -2.79
C MET A 289 8.12 2.44 -2.17
N TYR A 290 7.81 2.45 -0.87
CA TYR A 290 7.49 3.68 -0.15
C TYR A 290 8.71 4.59 -0.02
N ILE A 291 9.88 4.06 0.39
CA ILE A 291 11.11 4.86 0.45
C ILE A 291 11.47 5.39 -0.95
N TRP A 292 11.45 4.55 -1.98
CA TRP A 292 11.76 4.96 -3.34
C TRP A 292 10.82 6.08 -3.83
N SER A 293 9.52 5.96 -3.57
CA SER A 293 8.53 6.97 -3.94
C SER A 293 8.80 8.31 -3.25
N GLY A 294 9.06 8.29 -1.93
CA GLY A 294 9.42 9.50 -1.18
C GLY A 294 10.74 10.13 -1.63
N VAL A 295 11.80 9.34 -1.85
CA VAL A 295 13.09 9.86 -2.35
C VAL A 295 12.92 10.49 -3.74
N ARG A 296 12.11 9.87 -4.60
CA ARG A 296 11.76 10.45 -5.91
C ARG A 296 11.03 11.79 -5.75
N GLY A 297 10.14 11.91 -4.76
CA GLY A 297 9.47 13.16 -4.41
C GLY A 297 10.42 14.29 -4.05
N LEU A 298 11.40 14.03 -3.17
CA LEU A 298 12.43 15.03 -2.84
C LEU A 298 13.31 15.37 -4.05
N LYS A 299 13.71 14.36 -4.83
CA LYS A 299 14.51 14.56 -6.05
C LYS A 299 13.79 15.44 -7.07
N ARG A 300 12.50 15.17 -7.34
CA ARG A 300 11.71 15.94 -8.30
C ARG A 300 11.49 17.36 -7.78
N THR A 301 11.00 17.50 -6.56
CA THR A 301 10.63 18.79 -5.98
C THR A 301 11.81 19.74 -5.80
N PHE A 302 12.95 19.24 -5.29
CA PHE A 302 14.10 20.07 -4.92
C PHE A 302 15.33 19.90 -5.84
N GLY A 303 15.31 18.95 -6.77
CA GLY A 303 16.45 18.68 -7.67
C GLY A 303 17.63 17.97 -7.00
N TRP A 304 17.44 17.44 -5.78
CA TRP A 304 18.51 16.79 -5.02
C TRP A 304 18.94 15.44 -5.61
N ASN A 305 20.18 15.03 -5.33
CA ASN A 305 20.69 13.74 -5.77
C ASN A 305 20.04 12.59 -4.97
N MET A 306 19.57 11.55 -5.68
CA MET A 306 18.95 10.35 -5.10
C MET A 306 19.79 9.73 -3.97
N ARG A 307 21.11 9.60 -4.17
CA ARG A 307 22.02 8.96 -3.19
C ARG A 307 22.10 9.77 -1.91
N ASN A 308 22.25 11.10 -2.03
CA ASN A 308 22.35 11.99 -0.88
C ASN A 308 21.05 12.02 -0.08
N ILE A 309 19.91 12.05 -0.77
CA ILE A 309 18.61 11.94 -0.10
C ILE A 309 18.52 10.61 0.67
N LEU A 310 18.90 9.51 0.02
CA LEU A 310 18.83 8.18 0.63
C LEU A 310 19.74 8.07 1.87
N TYR A 311 20.95 8.62 1.82
CA TYR A 311 21.85 8.70 2.97
C TYR A 311 21.30 9.57 4.11
N GLY A 312 20.47 10.57 3.82
CA GLY A 312 19.81 11.37 4.85
C GLY A 312 18.57 10.68 5.44
N ILE A 313 17.72 10.09 4.60
CA ILE A 313 16.41 9.59 5.05
C ILE A 313 16.47 8.23 5.74
N LEU A 314 17.40 7.34 5.36
CA LEU A 314 17.49 6.03 5.99
C LEU A 314 17.88 6.11 7.47
N PRO A 315 18.86 6.92 7.90
CA PRO A 315 19.10 7.16 9.32
C PRO A 315 17.90 7.75 10.05
N ILE A 316 17.12 8.63 9.41
CA ILE A 316 15.91 9.20 10.03
C ILE A 316 14.86 8.10 10.27
N ILE A 317 14.60 7.24 9.27
CA ILE A 317 13.69 6.10 9.42
C ILE A 317 14.22 5.15 10.50
N PHE A 318 15.52 4.84 10.48
CA PHE A 318 16.16 4.00 11.49
C PHE A 318 15.94 4.56 12.90
N ILE A 319 16.33 5.80 13.16
CA ILE A 319 16.21 6.45 14.48
C ILE A 319 14.74 6.52 14.91
N SER A 320 13.83 6.94 14.03
CA SER A 320 12.40 7.03 14.35
C SER A 320 11.80 5.67 14.75
N SER A 321 12.25 4.58 14.12
CA SER A 321 11.79 3.23 14.45
C SER A 321 12.23 2.75 15.85
N LEU A 322 13.33 3.29 16.39
CA LEU A 322 13.84 2.91 17.70
C LEU A 322 13.03 3.51 18.86
N PHE A 323 12.38 4.65 18.63
CA PHE A 323 11.55 5.32 19.63
C PHE A 323 10.15 4.69 19.80
N LEU A 324 9.74 3.82 18.87
CA LEU A 324 8.44 3.14 18.91
C LEU A 324 8.58 1.82 19.67
N VAL A 325 8.65 1.85 20.99
CA VAL A 325 8.99 0.67 21.80
C VAL A 325 7.74 -0.11 22.18
N THR A 326 6.67 0.60 22.57
CA THR A 326 5.47 -0.02 23.15
C THR A 326 4.41 -0.33 22.10
N ARG A 327 3.51 -1.27 22.44
CA ARG A 327 2.36 -1.60 21.59
C ARG A 327 1.40 -0.44 21.43
N GLU A 328 1.21 0.34 22.49
CA GLU A 328 0.30 1.49 22.50
C GLU A 328 0.77 2.59 21.55
N GLU A 329 2.07 2.88 21.55
CA GLU A 329 2.71 3.77 20.57
C GLU A 329 2.50 3.27 19.15
N MET A 330 2.65 1.95 18.91
CA MET A 330 2.42 1.37 17.58
C MET A 330 0.96 1.43 17.15
N ASN A 331 0.00 1.20 18.04
CA ASN A 331 -1.42 1.34 17.71
C ASN A 331 -1.74 2.82 17.38
N THR A 332 -1.25 3.76 18.19
CA THR A 332 -1.44 5.20 17.97
C THR A 332 -0.86 5.63 16.62
N LEU A 333 0.33 5.15 16.29
CA LEU A 333 0.97 5.43 15.00
C LEU A 333 0.16 4.85 13.82
N ASN A 334 -0.36 3.63 13.96
CA ASN A 334 -1.23 3.02 12.95
C ASN A 334 -2.53 3.82 12.78
N ASP A 335 -3.14 4.32 13.86
CA ASP A 335 -4.36 5.12 13.79
C ASP A 335 -4.11 6.46 13.07
N ILE A 336 -3.02 7.16 13.42
CA ILE A 336 -2.60 8.40 12.74
C ILE A 336 -2.32 8.13 11.26
N TYR A 337 -1.54 7.08 10.98
CA TYR A 337 -1.21 6.69 9.60
C TYR A 337 -2.46 6.33 8.79
N GLY A 338 -3.38 5.56 9.37
CA GLY A 338 -4.64 5.18 8.74
C GLY A 338 -5.51 6.40 8.41
N GLN A 339 -5.61 7.36 9.31
CA GLN A 339 -6.33 8.62 9.06
C GLN A 339 -5.67 9.45 7.96
N ILE A 340 -4.36 9.68 8.02
CA ILE A 340 -3.62 10.42 6.98
C ILE A 340 -3.79 9.73 5.62
N GLY A 341 -3.64 8.41 5.59
CA GLY A 341 -3.80 7.60 4.40
C GLY A 341 -5.22 7.65 3.83
N MET A 342 -6.26 7.69 4.68
CA MET A 342 -7.64 7.90 4.23
C MET A 342 -7.78 9.21 3.44
N TYR A 343 -7.19 10.30 3.93
CA TYR A 343 -7.24 11.58 3.20
C TYR A 343 -6.36 11.58 1.95
N LEU A 344 -5.12 11.09 2.02
CA LEU A 344 -4.16 11.19 0.91
C LEU A 344 -4.31 10.12 -0.18
N ALA A 345 -4.68 8.90 0.19
CA ALA A 345 -4.86 7.81 -0.75
C ALA A 345 -6.29 7.73 -1.27
N TYR A 346 -7.31 8.05 -0.45
CA TYR A 346 -8.71 7.99 -0.88
C TYR A 346 -9.31 9.34 -1.24
N ALA A 347 -9.25 10.38 -0.39
CA ALA A 347 -9.94 11.63 -0.70
C ALA A 347 -9.21 12.50 -1.75
N TYR A 348 -7.90 12.66 -1.60
CA TYR A 348 -7.09 13.57 -2.41
C TYR A 348 -7.09 13.26 -3.92
N PRO A 349 -7.06 12.00 -4.39
CA PRO A 349 -7.12 11.71 -5.82
C PRO A 349 -8.35 12.28 -6.53
N TYR A 350 -9.51 12.32 -5.87
CA TYR A 350 -10.72 12.89 -6.46
C TYR A 350 -10.59 14.41 -6.58
N VAL A 351 -10.09 15.08 -5.54
CA VAL A 351 -9.82 16.53 -5.56
C VAL A 351 -8.83 16.88 -6.68
N LEU A 352 -7.71 16.14 -6.76
CA LEU A 352 -6.70 16.35 -7.78
C LEU A 352 -7.26 16.12 -9.20
N TYR A 353 -8.05 15.05 -9.39
CA TYR A 353 -8.68 14.76 -10.67
C TYR A 353 -9.60 15.89 -11.15
N LEU A 354 -10.44 16.42 -10.26
CA LEU A 354 -11.36 17.52 -10.56
C LEU A 354 -10.60 18.80 -10.94
N LEU A 355 -9.54 19.14 -10.20
CA LEU A 355 -8.72 20.32 -10.49
C LEU A 355 -7.97 20.20 -11.82
N VAL A 356 -7.40 19.03 -12.11
CA VAL A 356 -6.78 18.75 -13.42
C VAL A 356 -7.82 18.83 -14.54
N ALA A 357 -9.04 18.30 -14.32
CA ALA A 357 -10.13 18.33 -15.31
C ALA A 357 -10.52 19.75 -15.67
N TRP A 358 -10.74 20.55 -14.63
CA TRP A 358 -11.15 21.94 -14.76
C TRP A 358 -10.09 22.75 -15.52
N ARG A 359 -8.81 22.62 -15.12
CA ARG A 359 -7.73 23.39 -15.73
C ARG A 359 -7.54 23.08 -17.21
N GLN A 360 -7.54 21.81 -17.59
CA GLN A 360 -7.38 21.42 -19.01
C GLN A 360 -8.61 21.77 -19.85
N GLY A 361 -9.83 21.69 -19.28
CA GLY A 361 -11.05 22.16 -19.95
C GLY A 361 -11.04 23.67 -20.23
N THR A 362 -10.52 24.48 -19.29
CA THR A 362 -10.38 25.92 -19.49
C THR A 362 -9.23 26.32 -20.41
N GLY A 363 -8.21 25.46 -20.55
CA GLY A 363 -7.09 25.67 -21.47
C GLY A 363 -7.49 25.52 -22.94
N GLY A 364 -8.27 24.48 -23.26
CA GLY A 364 -8.82 24.28 -24.61
C GLY A 364 -9.77 25.40 -25.04
N ALA A 365 -10.59 25.91 -24.12
CA ALA A 365 -11.50 27.03 -24.41
C ALA A 365 -10.76 28.37 -24.69
N LYS A 366 -9.53 28.54 -24.16
CA LYS A 366 -8.71 29.73 -24.43
C LYS A 366 -8.01 29.68 -25.80
N GLU A 367 -7.54 28.51 -26.23
CA GLU A 367 -6.96 28.34 -27.58
C GLU A 367 -8.01 28.52 -28.68
N GLU A 368 -9.23 27.99 -28.51
CA GLU A 368 -10.34 28.21 -29.46
C GLU A 368 -10.75 29.70 -29.55
N SER A 369 -10.71 30.45 -28.45
CA SER A 369 -11.03 31.89 -28.47
C SER A 369 -9.94 32.77 -29.11
N ALA A 370 -8.69 32.31 -29.10
CA ALA A 370 -7.57 33.04 -29.71
C ALA A 370 -7.56 32.86 -31.24
N ASP A 371 -7.91 31.67 -31.74
CA ASP A 371 -7.92 31.36 -33.18
C ASP A 371 -9.08 32.03 -33.94
N VAL A 372 -10.15 32.40 -33.24
CA VAL A 372 -11.30 33.16 -33.80
C VAL A 372 -11.03 34.67 -33.86
N SER A 373 -9.95 35.16 -33.23
CA SER A 373 -9.66 36.60 -33.11
C SER A 373 -8.67 37.16 -34.14
N VAL A 374 -8.32 36.39 -35.18
CA VAL A 374 -7.54 36.88 -36.32
C VAL A 374 -8.48 37.18 -37.50
N PRO A 375 -9.02 38.41 -37.63
CA PRO A 375 -9.67 38.82 -38.85
C PRO A 375 -8.62 39.02 -39.95
N LYS A 376 -8.92 38.47 -41.14
CA LYS A 376 -8.20 38.72 -42.40
C LYS A 376 -8.29 40.17 -42.85
#